data_AF-Q4K0R0-F1
#
_entry.id   AF-Q4K0R0-F1
#
_cell.length_a   1.000
_cell.length_b   1.000
_cell.length_c   1.000
_cell.angle_alpha   90.00
_cell.angle_beta   90.00
_cell.angle_gamma   90.00
#
_symmetry.space_group_name_H-M   'P 1'
#
loop_
_entity.id
_entity.type
_entity.pdbx_description
1 polymer ?
#
loop_
_entity_poly.entity_id
_entity_poly.type
_entity_poly.pdbx_seq_one_letter_code
_entity_poly.pdbx_strand_id
1 'polypeptide(L)'
;MIKLSIHDIYRYFLYLIFFMNLLFFNIVSDLTYTIQNFSVYLTFLLMGMYLLQRRISKLTIFTSITVLLFFLLIMFNLYRQGLPVNGFLSFNSKIYLLRNFSFILLVFPISEILKPKYSLNFLKVVFVFGILAILFRTFIWMSYNYAGLNIAPGIIEERGVNWTRYGAVRLQALFLDGYVLAYLLCKLLISDSKNKVSYSLLLLITLFYEGVIYASRSQLIGFSIMFIAIYLLKNKNLLNKLLSFLSLSLASFAILLSPYYEKFIDSFSVSNSDYGAGTMVRIVGRRYYQEIWNQNKLLGFGPISDGNIFAGWKYYLSDLGIIRMLYQFGIIGFIICLLPILYGCLVGFKNRLHFKGMLLFCLSLFVLVTSFASQNLYDYNRIMLLPLLLGLANAVSSTQADKDMV
;
A
#
# COMPACT_ATOMS: atom_id res chain seq x y z
N MET A 1 21.81 -32.10 -11.41
CA MET A 1 21.32 -30.99 -12.28
C MET A 1 19.98 -30.51 -11.73
N ILE A 2 19.91 -29.31 -11.16
CA ILE A 2 18.66 -28.80 -10.56
C ILE A 2 17.72 -28.40 -11.70
N LYS A 3 16.60 -29.11 -11.88
CA LYS A 3 15.52 -28.71 -12.80
C LYS A 3 14.67 -27.63 -12.13
N LEU A 4 14.94 -26.36 -12.43
CA LEU A 4 14.10 -25.25 -12.00
C LEU A 4 12.81 -25.22 -12.82
N SER A 5 11.66 -25.23 -12.15
CA SER A 5 10.39 -25.00 -12.84
C SER A 5 10.17 -23.50 -13.09
N ILE A 6 9.37 -23.13 -14.09
CA ILE A 6 9.02 -21.72 -14.35
C ILE A 6 8.38 -21.05 -13.13
N HIS A 7 7.64 -21.80 -12.32
CA HIS A 7 7.04 -21.30 -11.08
C HIS A 7 8.10 -20.99 -10.02
N ASP A 8 9.20 -21.75 -9.96
CA ASP A 8 10.32 -21.46 -9.07
C ASP A 8 11.05 -20.18 -9.51
N ILE A 9 11.22 -19.99 -10.82
CA ILE A 9 11.82 -18.77 -11.37
C ILE A 9 10.98 -17.56 -10.99
N TYR A 10 9.67 -17.57 -11.26
CA TYR A 10 8.78 -16.47 -10.85
C TYR A 10 8.86 -16.20 -9.35
N ARG A 11 8.90 -17.24 -8.53
CA ARG A 11 8.96 -17.11 -7.08
C ARG A 11 10.25 -16.42 -6.63
N TYR A 12 11.41 -16.84 -7.12
CA TYR A 12 12.69 -16.24 -6.74
C TYR A 12 12.82 -14.80 -7.23
N PHE A 13 12.39 -14.51 -8.46
CA PHE A 13 12.42 -13.13 -8.96
C PHE A 13 11.45 -12.22 -8.19
N LEU A 14 10.24 -12.69 -7.86
CA LEU A 14 9.32 -11.92 -7.03
C LEU A 14 9.86 -11.71 -5.61
N TYR A 15 10.52 -12.71 -5.04
CA TYR A 15 11.21 -12.55 -3.76
C TYR A 15 12.33 -11.53 -3.84
N LEU A 16 13.14 -11.55 -4.90
CA LEU A 16 14.19 -10.57 -5.13
C LEU A 16 13.61 -9.15 -5.28
N ILE A 17 12.58 -8.97 -6.12
CA ILE A 17 11.91 -7.68 -6.32
C ILE A 17 11.36 -7.15 -4.97
N PHE A 18 10.65 -7.98 -4.21
CA PHE A 18 10.09 -7.57 -2.93
C PHE A 18 11.19 -7.24 -1.92
N PHE A 19 12.23 -8.08 -1.81
CA PHE A 19 13.36 -7.85 -0.93
C PHE A 19 14.06 -6.52 -1.26
N MET A 20 14.32 -6.25 -2.54
CA MET A 20 14.94 -5.01 -2.98
C MET A 20 14.09 -3.79 -2.60
N ASN A 21 12.78 -3.82 -2.85
CA ASN A 21 11.89 -2.68 -2.58
C ASN A 21 11.49 -2.53 -1.10
N LEU A 22 11.92 -3.45 -0.23
CA LEU A 22 11.91 -3.26 1.22
C LEU A 22 13.15 -2.49 1.73
N LEU A 23 14.04 -2.09 0.82
CA LEU A 23 15.18 -1.22 1.07
C LEU A 23 16.24 -1.81 2.01
N PHE A 24 16.36 -3.15 2.05
CA PHE A 24 17.45 -3.83 2.77
C PHE A 24 18.84 -3.42 2.28
N PHE A 25 18.97 -2.95 1.03
CA PHE A 25 20.24 -2.51 0.44
C PHE A 25 20.60 -1.04 0.73
N ASN A 26 19.70 -0.26 1.32
CA ASN A 26 19.96 1.15 1.66
C ASN A 26 20.80 1.30 2.95
N ILE A 27 21.85 0.47 3.09
CA ILE A 27 22.76 0.53 4.23
C ILE A 27 23.73 1.70 4.04
N VAL A 28 24.36 1.83 2.87
CA VAL A 28 25.42 2.84 2.66
C VAL A 28 24.86 4.17 2.15
N SER A 29 23.90 4.14 1.22
CA SER A 29 23.33 5.33 0.58
C SER A 29 21.87 5.09 0.19
N ASP A 30 21.12 6.16 -0.08
CA ASP A 30 19.76 6.02 -0.61
C ASP A 30 19.78 5.49 -2.06
N LEU A 31 19.44 4.21 -2.23
CA LEU A 31 19.35 3.54 -3.53
C LEU A 31 17.90 3.39 -4.01
N THR A 32 16.94 4.05 -3.38
CA THR A 32 15.50 3.82 -3.59
C THR A 32 15.11 3.93 -5.06
N TYR A 33 15.51 5.00 -5.74
CA TYR A 33 15.16 5.20 -7.15
C TYR A 33 15.87 4.24 -8.10
N THR A 34 17.13 3.91 -7.82
CA THR A 34 17.91 2.93 -8.58
C THR A 34 17.29 1.54 -8.49
N ILE A 35 16.93 1.12 -7.27
CA ILE A 35 16.25 -0.14 -6.99
C ILE A 35 14.90 -0.20 -7.72
N GLN A 36 14.14 0.88 -7.71
CA GLN A 36 12.85 0.94 -8.41
C GLN A 36 13.01 0.78 -9.93
N ASN A 37 13.98 1.47 -10.53
CA ASN A 37 14.27 1.32 -11.96
C ASN A 37 14.64 -0.11 -12.31
N PHE A 38 15.52 -0.73 -11.51
CA PHE A 38 15.89 -2.13 -11.70
C PHE A 38 14.69 -3.07 -11.58
N SER A 39 13.81 -2.81 -10.63
CA SER A 39 12.57 -3.59 -10.43
C SER A 39 11.60 -3.45 -11.60
N VAL A 40 11.56 -2.30 -12.26
CA VAL A 40 10.79 -2.09 -13.49
C VAL A 40 11.35 -2.95 -14.61
N TYR A 41 12.67 -3.01 -14.79
CA TYR A 41 13.28 -3.89 -15.79
C TYR A 41 13.00 -5.36 -15.51
N LEU A 42 13.12 -5.80 -14.25
CA LEU A 42 12.75 -7.16 -13.84
C LEU A 42 11.26 -7.47 -14.09
N THR A 43 10.39 -6.48 -13.92
CA THR A 43 8.96 -6.62 -14.21
C THR A 43 8.71 -6.91 -15.69
N PHE A 44 9.36 -6.17 -16.59
CA PHE A 44 9.26 -6.43 -18.03
C PHE A 44 9.88 -7.78 -18.42
N LEU A 45 11.01 -8.16 -17.80
CA LEU A 45 11.61 -9.48 -18.01
C LEU A 45 10.64 -10.60 -17.64
N LEU A 46 10.03 -10.53 -16.45
CA LEU A 46 9.04 -11.51 -16.00
C LEU A 46 7.80 -11.56 -16.90
N MET A 47 7.35 -10.40 -17.40
CA MET A 47 6.26 -10.33 -18.37
C MET A 47 6.63 -11.01 -19.69
N GLY A 48 7.84 -10.78 -20.20
CA GLY A 48 8.36 -11.45 -21.40
C GLY A 48 8.39 -12.97 -21.23
N MET A 49 8.88 -13.45 -20.08
CA MET A 49 8.86 -14.88 -19.74
C MET A 49 7.44 -15.44 -19.68
N TYR A 50 6.50 -14.69 -19.10
CA TYR A 50 5.10 -15.07 -19.03
C TYR A 50 4.43 -15.18 -20.41
N LEU A 51 4.77 -14.30 -21.35
CA LEU A 51 4.23 -14.37 -22.72
C LEU A 51 4.79 -15.56 -23.51
N LEU A 52 6.04 -15.98 -23.24
CA LEU A 52 6.70 -17.09 -23.93
C LEU A 52 6.34 -18.47 -23.36
N GLN A 53 5.65 -18.54 -22.23
CA GLN A 53 5.31 -19.81 -21.61
C GLN A 53 4.15 -20.51 -22.34
N ARG A 54 4.26 -21.83 -22.54
CA ARG A 54 3.22 -22.62 -23.25
C ARG A 54 1.91 -22.79 -22.46
N ARG A 55 1.98 -22.74 -21.12
CA ARG A 55 0.82 -22.95 -20.23
C ARG A 55 0.61 -21.70 -19.38
N ILE A 56 -0.33 -20.87 -19.81
CA ILE A 56 -0.66 -19.60 -19.20
C ILE A 56 -1.84 -19.79 -18.25
N SER A 57 -1.73 -19.33 -17.00
CA SER A 57 -2.86 -19.25 -16.09
C SER A 57 -3.86 -18.23 -16.63
N LYS A 58 -5.14 -18.63 -16.65
CA LYS A 58 -6.20 -17.72 -17.06
C LYS A 58 -6.36 -16.66 -15.99
N LEU A 59 -6.06 -15.41 -16.35
CA LEU A 59 -6.52 -14.26 -15.58
C LEU A 59 -8.04 -14.12 -15.73
N THR A 60 -8.68 -13.56 -14.72
CA THR A 60 -10.07 -13.11 -14.87
C THR A 60 -10.16 -11.98 -15.89
N ILE A 61 -11.33 -11.89 -16.53
CA ILE A 61 -11.66 -10.79 -17.46
C ILE A 61 -11.43 -9.44 -16.77
N PHE A 62 -11.87 -9.31 -15.51
CA PHE A 62 -11.68 -8.09 -14.72
C PHE A 62 -10.19 -7.69 -14.59
N THR A 63 -9.33 -8.64 -14.22
CA THR A 63 -7.90 -8.37 -14.05
C THR A 63 -7.27 -7.96 -15.38
N SER A 64 -7.62 -8.64 -16.47
CA SER A 64 -7.11 -8.36 -17.81
C SER A 64 -7.53 -6.96 -18.30
N ILE A 65 -8.81 -6.60 -18.13
CA ILE A 65 -9.33 -5.27 -18.47
C ILE A 65 -8.65 -4.19 -17.62
N THR A 66 -8.45 -4.45 -16.32
CA THR A 66 -7.79 -3.49 -15.43
C THR A 66 -6.36 -3.21 -15.89
N VAL A 67 -5.58 -4.24 -16.23
CA VAL A 67 -4.22 -4.07 -16.76
C VAL A 67 -4.24 -3.28 -18.07
N LEU A 68 -5.17 -3.57 -18.98
CA LEU A 68 -5.32 -2.84 -20.23
C LEU A 68 -5.65 -1.36 -19.99
N LEU A 69 -6.59 -1.06 -19.08
CA LEU A 69 -6.95 0.32 -18.73
C LEU A 69 -5.77 1.09 -18.14
N PHE A 70 -4.95 0.45 -17.30
CA PHE A 70 -3.71 1.05 -16.80
C PHE A 70 -2.71 1.33 -17.92
N PHE A 71 -2.54 0.39 -18.85
CA PHE A 71 -1.67 0.59 -20.01
C PHE A 71 -2.14 1.77 -20.87
N LEU A 72 -3.43 1.84 -21.19
CA LEU A 72 -4.03 2.96 -21.92
C LEU A 72 -3.86 4.29 -21.15
N LEU A 73 -4.07 4.28 -19.84
CA LEU A 73 -3.88 5.45 -18.99
C LEU A 73 -2.43 5.97 -19.04
N ILE A 74 -1.44 5.07 -18.93
CA ILE A 74 -0.01 5.43 -19.01
C ILE A 74 0.29 6.01 -20.40
N MET A 75 -0.08 5.30 -21.47
CA MET A 75 0.18 5.73 -22.84
C MET A 75 -0.43 7.10 -23.12
N PHE A 76 -1.69 7.31 -22.77
CA PHE A 76 -2.35 8.60 -22.92
C PHE A 76 -1.62 9.73 -22.17
N ASN A 77 -1.19 9.48 -20.93
CA ASN A 77 -0.52 10.49 -20.11
C ASN A 77 0.93 10.80 -20.54
N LEU A 78 1.61 9.86 -21.21
CA LEU A 78 2.94 10.10 -21.77
C LEU A 78 2.89 11.11 -22.92
N TYR A 79 1.89 11.00 -23.81
CA TYR A 79 1.79 11.83 -25.01
C TYR A 79 1.00 13.12 -24.83
N ARG A 80 0.08 13.21 -23.85
CA ARG A 80 -0.63 14.47 -23.60
C ARG A 80 0.29 15.51 -22.96
N GLN A 81 0.10 16.78 -23.29
CA GLN A 81 0.88 17.86 -22.67
C GLN A 81 0.49 18.12 -21.20
N GLY A 82 -0.81 18.08 -20.89
CA GLY A 82 -1.34 18.42 -19.55
C GLY A 82 -1.54 19.94 -19.37
N LEU A 83 -1.99 20.34 -18.19
CA LEU A 83 -2.02 21.75 -17.78
C LEU A 83 -0.72 22.07 -17.02
N PRO A 84 -0.13 23.25 -17.23
CA PRO A 84 1.14 23.60 -16.61
C PRO A 84 0.95 23.88 -15.11
N VAL A 85 1.52 23.02 -14.27
CA VAL A 85 1.68 23.26 -12.83
C VAL A 85 3.17 23.46 -12.60
N ASN A 86 3.59 24.71 -12.39
CA ASN A 86 5.00 25.11 -12.34
C ASN A 86 5.80 24.75 -13.62
N GLY A 87 5.13 24.76 -14.77
CA GLY A 87 5.72 24.51 -16.08
C GLY A 87 5.27 23.19 -16.72
N PHE A 88 5.71 22.97 -17.96
CA PHE A 88 5.44 21.72 -18.68
C PHE A 88 6.50 20.66 -18.34
N LEU A 89 6.05 19.43 -18.13
CA LEU A 89 6.96 18.31 -17.94
C LEU A 89 7.54 17.83 -19.27
N SER A 90 8.86 17.61 -19.28
CA SER A 90 9.54 16.89 -20.36
C SER A 90 9.03 15.45 -20.46
N PHE A 91 9.18 14.85 -21.65
CA PHE A 91 8.80 13.44 -21.87
C PHE A 91 9.53 12.48 -20.93
N ASN A 92 10.83 12.69 -20.71
CA ASN A 92 11.64 11.89 -19.79
C ASN A 92 11.12 11.97 -18.34
N SER A 93 10.71 13.17 -17.90
CA SER A 93 10.11 13.36 -16.57
C SER A 93 8.78 12.61 -16.45
N LYS A 94 7.97 12.55 -17.52
CA LYS A 94 6.72 11.77 -17.53
C LYS A 94 6.97 10.28 -17.44
N ILE A 95 7.94 9.75 -18.19
CA ILE A 95 8.37 8.34 -18.06
C ILE A 95 8.78 8.08 -16.61
N TYR A 96 9.61 8.94 -16.04
CA TYR A 96 10.05 8.79 -14.66
C TYR A 96 8.85 8.69 -13.70
N LEU A 97 7.89 9.61 -13.76
CA LEU A 97 6.74 9.60 -12.84
C LEU A 97 5.79 8.39 -13.06
N LEU A 98 5.62 7.94 -14.30
CA LEU A 98 4.65 6.90 -14.65
C LEU A 98 5.24 5.48 -14.61
N ARG A 99 6.57 5.31 -14.58
CA ARG A 99 7.23 4.00 -14.68
C ARG A 99 6.73 2.98 -13.67
N ASN A 100 6.45 3.41 -12.44
CA ASN A 100 6.07 2.50 -11.35
C ASN A 100 4.68 1.89 -11.56
N PHE A 101 3.83 2.48 -12.42
CA PHE A 101 2.56 1.86 -12.81
C PHE A 101 2.78 0.56 -13.61
N SER A 102 3.96 0.34 -14.20
CA SER A 102 4.30 -0.92 -14.86
C SER A 102 4.33 -2.12 -13.91
N PHE A 103 4.48 -1.91 -12.59
CA PHE A 103 4.41 -2.99 -11.60
C PHE A 103 3.08 -3.75 -11.62
N ILE A 104 2.01 -3.17 -12.19
CA ILE A 104 0.76 -3.91 -12.41
C ILE A 104 0.97 -5.18 -13.24
N LEU A 105 1.98 -5.23 -14.11
CA LEU A 105 2.34 -6.41 -14.90
C LEU A 105 2.84 -7.57 -14.03
N LEU A 106 3.28 -7.33 -12.79
CA LEU A 106 3.62 -8.42 -11.87
C LEU A 106 2.39 -9.25 -11.46
N VAL A 107 1.16 -8.79 -11.76
CA VAL A 107 -0.06 -9.59 -11.54
C VAL A 107 -0.02 -10.94 -12.27
N PHE A 108 0.62 -11.00 -13.43
CA PHE A 108 0.74 -12.21 -14.24
C PHE A 108 1.57 -13.29 -13.51
N PRO A 109 2.87 -13.06 -13.19
CA PRO A 109 3.66 -14.05 -12.46
C PRO A 109 3.14 -14.31 -11.03
N ILE A 110 2.57 -13.31 -10.35
CA ILE A 110 1.96 -13.53 -9.02
C ILE A 110 0.76 -14.47 -9.11
N SER A 111 -0.09 -14.32 -10.12
CA SER A 111 -1.25 -15.21 -10.32
C SER A 111 -0.84 -16.66 -10.56
N GLU A 112 0.27 -16.91 -11.26
CA GLU A 112 0.83 -18.26 -11.43
C GLU A 112 1.23 -18.91 -10.10
N ILE A 113 1.84 -18.13 -9.20
CA ILE A 113 2.32 -18.63 -7.91
C ILE A 113 1.18 -18.83 -6.92
N LEU A 114 0.15 -17.98 -6.97
CA LEU A 114 -1.00 -18.04 -6.08
C LEU A 114 -1.96 -19.22 -6.39
N LYS A 115 -1.59 -20.11 -7.32
CA LYS A 115 -2.18 -21.44 -7.45
C LYS A 115 -2.15 -22.22 -6.13
N PRO A 116 -3.14 -23.10 -5.87
CA PRO A 116 -3.33 -23.75 -4.58
C PRO A 116 -2.06 -24.34 -3.97
N LYS A 117 -1.25 -25.07 -4.75
CA LYS A 117 -0.05 -25.79 -4.29
C LYS A 117 1.01 -24.89 -3.62
N TYR A 118 1.23 -23.68 -4.10
CA TYR A 118 2.34 -22.82 -3.65
C TYR A 118 1.88 -21.55 -2.93
N SER A 119 0.59 -21.22 -3.02
CA SER A 119 0.01 -19.97 -2.54
C SER A 119 0.27 -19.65 -1.06
N LEU A 120 0.03 -20.59 -0.14
CA LEU A 120 0.17 -20.33 1.30
C LEU A 120 1.63 -20.12 1.69
N ASN A 121 2.55 -20.88 1.11
CA ASN A 121 3.98 -20.72 1.36
C ASN A 121 4.48 -19.39 0.81
N PHE A 122 4.07 -19.03 -0.41
CA PHE A 122 4.41 -17.72 -1.00
C PHE A 122 3.96 -16.57 -0.11
N LEU A 123 2.69 -16.55 0.30
CA LEU A 123 2.14 -15.53 1.21
C LEU A 123 2.90 -15.49 2.55
N LYS A 124 3.24 -16.65 3.12
CA LYS A 124 4.02 -16.71 4.36
C LYS A 124 5.41 -16.09 4.18
N VAL A 125 6.11 -16.35 3.09
CA VAL A 125 7.44 -15.76 2.83
C VAL A 125 7.35 -14.25 2.63
N VAL A 126 6.36 -13.77 1.88
CA VAL A 126 6.11 -12.32 1.73
C VAL A 126 5.85 -11.66 3.10
N PHE A 127 5.09 -12.33 3.96
CA PHE A 127 4.86 -11.88 5.34
C PHE A 127 6.16 -11.82 6.16
N VAL A 128 7.00 -12.85 6.07
CA VAL A 128 8.31 -12.89 6.75
C VAL A 128 9.21 -11.75 6.29
N PHE A 129 9.26 -11.44 4.99
CA PHE A 129 10.01 -10.29 4.49
C PHE A 129 9.52 -8.97 5.08
N GLY A 130 8.21 -8.76 5.14
CA GLY A 130 7.65 -7.56 5.77
C GLY A 130 8.03 -7.44 7.26
N ILE A 131 7.92 -8.52 8.03
CA ILE A 131 8.34 -8.53 9.45
C ILE A 131 9.84 -8.27 9.60
N LEU A 132 10.68 -8.91 8.79
CA LEU A 132 12.13 -8.70 8.84
C LEU A 132 12.49 -7.25 8.52
N ALA A 133 11.80 -6.62 7.57
CA ALA A 133 12.03 -5.22 7.21
C ALA A 133 11.60 -4.26 8.35
N ILE A 134 10.46 -4.53 9.00
CA ILE A 134 10.01 -3.75 10.17
C ILE A 134 11.02 -3.87 11.32
N LEU A 135 11.48 -5.09 11.62
CA LEU A 135 12.48 -5.32 12.67
C LEU A 135 13.81 -4.63 12.35
N PHE A 136 14.27 -4.74 11.10
CA PHE A 136 15.49 -4.09 10.63
C PHE A 136 15.42 -2.58 10.77
N ARG A 137 14.33 -1.95 10.31
CA ARG A 137 14.12 -0.50 10.45
C ARG A 137 13.95 -0.07 11.91
N THR A 138 13.28 -0.89 12.72
CA THR A 138 13.16 -0.65 14.17
C THR A 138 14.53 -0.60 14.84
N PHE A 139 15.41 -1.54 14.51
CA PHE A 139 16.77 -1.57 15.02
C PHE A 139 17.60 -0.34 14.57
N ILE A 140 17.50 0.05 13.30
CA ILE A 140 18.16 1.25 12.78
C ILE A 140 17.67 2.50 13.49
N TRP A 141 16.35 2.63 13.67
CA TRP A 141 15.74 3.77 14.35
C TRP A 141 16.22 3.90 15.79
N MET A 142 16.30 2.78 16.52
CA MET A 142 16.82 2.76 17.89
C MET A 142 18.30 3.16 17.93
N SER A 143 19.10 2.59 17.02
CA SER A 143 20.54 2.88 16.92
C SER A 143 20.79 4.37 16.66
N TYR A 144 20.04 4.97 15.75
CA TYR A 144 20.18 6.38 15.41
C TYR A 144 19.72 7.30 16.54
N ASN A 145 18.50 7.11 17.05
CA ASN A 145 17.87 8.07 17.97
C ASN A 145 18.36 7.94 19.42
N TYR A 146 18.79 6.75 19.86
CA TYR A 146 19.20 6.53 21.26
C TYR A 146 20.69 6.25 21.43
N ALA A 147 21.34 5.59 20.46
CA ALA A 147 22.78 5.32 20.53
C ALA A 147 23.62 6.34 19.74
N GLY A 148 23.00 7.24 18.96
CA GLY A 148 23.71 8.18 18.09
C GLY A 148 24.46 7.53 16.93
N LEU A 149 24.14 6.27 16.60
CA LEU A 149 24.82 5.47 15.58
C LEU A 149 24.00 5.42 14.29
N ASN A 150 24.50 6.05 13.22
CA ASN A 150 23.91 5.95 11.90
C ASN A 150 24.43 4.72 11.14
N ILE A 151 23.91 3.54 11.49
CA ILE A 151 24.33 2.25 10.92
C ILE A 151 23.78 1.98 9.51
N ALA A 152 22.78 2.74 9.07
CA ALA A 152 22.21 2.65 7.74
C ALA A 152 21.81 4.03 7.18
N PRO A 153 22.78 4.90 6.83
CA PRO A 153 22.52 6.25 6.33
C PRO A 153 21.47 6.32 5.23
N GLY A 154 21.48 5.39 4.28
CA GLY A 154 20.54 5.38 3.16
C GLY A 154 19.06 5.25 3.56
N ILE A 155 18.75 4.67 4.72
CA ILE A 155 17.38 4.59 5.25
C ILE A 155 16.95 5.91 5.92
N ILE A 156 17.89 6.63 6.54
CA ILE A 156 17.64 7.95 7.13
C ILE A 156 17.51 9.02 6.03
N GLU A 157 18.36 8.94 5.01
CA GLU A 157 18.40 9.87 3.88
C GLU A 157 17.13 9.84 3.03
N GLU A 158 16.40 8.71 2.99
CA GLU A 158 15.16 8.53 2.20
C GLU A 158 14.15 9.68 2.40
N ARG A 159 14.07 10.21 3.64
CA ARG A 159 13.24 11.37 3.98
C ARG A 159 14.03 12.54 4.58
N GLY A 160 15.30 12.32 4.86
CA GLY A 160 16.21 13.29 5.45
C GLY A 160 16.10 13.36 6.98
N VAL A 161 17.20 13.76 7.60
CA VAL A 161 17.35 13.88 9.07
C VAL A 161 16.33 14.84 9.69
N ASN A 162 15.89 15.85 8.94
CA ASN A 162 14.92 16.84 9.40
C ASN A 162 13.48 16.30 9.45
N TRP A 163 13.23 15.08 8.98
CA TRP A 163 11.92 14.46 9.06
C TRP A 163 11.70 13.82 10.44
N THR A 164 11.52 14.68 11.44
CA THR A 164 11.37 14.31 12.84
C THR A 164 9.92 14.42 13.32
N ARG A 165 9.62 13.76 14.44
CA ARG A 165 8.41 13.95 15.24
C ARG A 165 8.70 13.47 16.67
N TYR A 166 8.18 14.19 17.66
CA TYR A 166 8.41 13.89 19.08
C TYR A 166 9.90 13.82 19.45
N GLY A 167 10.73 14.68 18.84
CA GLY A 167 12.17 14.73 19.10
C GLY A 167 13.01 13.62 18.44
N ALA A 168 12.38 12.68 17.71
CA ALA A 168 13.07 11.58 17.02
C ALA A 168 12.90 11.67 15.50
N VAL A 169 13.91 11.21 14.76
CA VAL A 169 13.83 11.01 13.30
C VAL A 169 12.82 9.92 13.00
N ARG A 170 11.99 10.12 11.97
CA ARG A 170 10.98 9.14 11.52
C ARG A 170 11.55 8.28 10.40
N LEU A 171 11.08 7.03 10.31
CA LEU A 171 11.35 6.16 9.16
C LEU A 171 10.10 5.93 8.33
N GLN A 172 10.26 5.84 7.02
CA GLN A 172 9.16 5.73 6.07
C GLN A 172 8.47 4.36 6.15
N ALA A 173 7.14 4.33 6.00
CA ALA A 173 6.39 3.08 5.81
C ALA A 173 6.88 2.28 4.59
N LEU A 174 6.82 0.95 4.71
CA LEU A 174 7.12 -0.02 3.68
C LEU A 174 5.87 -0.33 2.85
N PHE A 175 6.05 -0.83 1.63
CA PHE A 175 4.92 -1.23 0.79
C PHE A 175 4.13 -2.44 1.35
N LEU A 176 4.73 -3.22 2.27
CA LEU A 176 4.10 -4.41 2.86
C LEU A 176 3.42 -4.16 4.22
N ASP A 177 3.45 -2.96 4.80
CA ASP A 177 2.92 -2.71 6.15
C ASP A 177 1.45 -3.13 6.28
N GLY A 178 0.61 -2.69 5.32
CA GLY A 178 -0.79 -3.07 5.25
C GLY A 178 -1.00 -4.58 5.06
N TYR A 179 -0.11 -5.24 4.32
CA TYR A 179 -0.14 -6.69 4.13
C TYR A 179 0.21 -7.44 5.41
N VAL A 180 1.27 -7.01 6.12
CA VAL A 180 1.71 -7.58 7.40
C VAL A 180 0.60 -7.45 8.44
N LEU A 181 0.03 -6.25 8.59
CA LEU A 181 -1.08 -6.00 9.50
C LEU A 181 -2.30 -6.88 9.19
N ALA A 182 -2.70 -6.96 7.91
CA ALA A 182 -3.80 -7.83 7.48
C ALA A 182 -3.50 -9.31 7.77
N TYR A 183 -2.28 -9.77 7.49
CA TYR A 183 -1.88 -11.16 7.72
C TYR A 183 -1.90 -11.53 9.20
N LEU A 184 -1.32 -10.69 10.07
CA LEU A 184 -1.32 -10.88 11.52
C LEU A 184 -2.74 -10.92 12.07
N LEU A 185 -3.58 -9.98 11.65
CA LEU A 185 -4.97 -9.93 12.05
C LEU A 185 -5.72 -11.20 11.65
N CYS A 186 -5.62 -11.63 10.39
CA CYS A 186 -6.24 -12.88 9.94
C CYS A 186 -5.75 -14.10 10.74
N LYS A 187 -4.44 -14.17 11.04
CA LYS A 187 -3.87 -15.27 11.83
C LYS A 187 -4.33 -15.26 13.27
N LEU A 188 -4.47 -14.11 13.92
CA LEU A 188 -5.00 -14.01 15.29
C LEU A 188 -6.44 -14.51 15.38
N LEU A 189 -7.24 -14.31 14.34
CA LEU A 189 -8.64 -14.72 14.30
C LEU A 189 -8.81 -16.23 14.08
N ILE A 190 -7.84 -16.91 13.45
CA ILE A 190 -7.98 -18.31 13.01
C ILE A 190 -7.06 -19.27 13.77
N SER A 191 -5.92 -18.82 14.31
CA SER A 191 -4.91 -19.72 14.91
C SER A 191 -5.29 -20.19 16.32
N ASP A 192 -4.66 -21.28 16.78
CA ASP A 192 -4.75 -21.76 18.17
C ASP A 192 -4.00 -20.85 19.17
N SER A 193 -4.31 -21.00 20.47
CA SER A 193 -3.83 -20.13 21.56
C SER A 193 -2.31 -19.92 21.60
N LYS A 194 -1.50 -20.97 21.41
CA LYS A 194 -0.03 -20.87 21.43
C LYS A 194 0.50 -19.96 20.32
N ASN A 195 -0.01 -20.14 19.10
CA ASN A 195 0.38 -19.32 17.96
C ASN A 195 -0.13 -17.87 18.08
N LYS A 196 -1.28 -17.66 18.73
CA LYS A 196 -1.82 -16.31 18.97
C LYS A 196 -0.84 -15.42 19.73
N VAL A 197 -0.15 -15.93 20.76
CA VAL A 197 0.84 -15.14 21.52
C VAL A 197 1.93 -14.59 20.60
N SER A 198 2.50 -15.44 19.74
CA SER A 198 3.53 -15.00 18.78
C SER A 198 3.02 -13.96 17.80
N TYR A 199 1.82 -14.14 17.25
CA TYR A 199 1.22 -13.16 16.34
C TYR A 199 0.82 -11.86 17.05
N SER A 200 0.43 -11.91 18.33
CA SER A 200 0.14 -10.74 19.15
C SER A 200 1.40 -9.92 19.41
N LEU A 201 2.53 -10.58 19.71
CA LEU A 201 3.81 -9.91 19.89
C LEU A 201 4.26 -9.22 18.58
N LEU A 202 4.19 -9.93 17.45
CA LEU A 202 4.51 -9.35 16.14
C LEU A 202 3.57 -8.20 15.76
N LEU A 203 2.29 -8.28 16.13
CA LEU A 203 1.34 -7.19 15.94
C LEU A 203 1.71 -5.98 16.77
N LEU A 204 2.09 -6.17 18.04
CA LEU A 204 2.54 -5.08 18.91
C LEU A 204 3.79 -4.39 18.35
N ILE A 205 4.77 -5.16 17.86
CA ILE A 205 5.97 -4.62 17.19
C ILE A 205 5.58 -3.82 15.94
N THR A 206 4.68 -4.34 15.13
CA THR A 206 4.22 -3.66 13.91
C THR A 206 3.48 -2.36 14.26
N LEU A 207 2.59 -2.38 15.25
CA LEU A 207 1.88 -1.18 15.71
C LEU A 207 2.81 -0.16 16.36
N PHE A 208 3.86 -0.61 17.06
CA PHE A 208 4.92 0.27 17.55
C PHE A 208 5.65 0.95 16.39
N TYR A 209 6.01 0.19 15.35
CA TYR A 209 6.62 0.78 14.15
C TYR A 209 5.69 1.83 13.50
N GLU A 210 4.43 1.49 13.22
CA GLU A 210 3.49 2.41 12.57
C GLU A 210 3.17 3.65 13.42
N GLY A 211 2.99 3.46 14.73
CA GLY A 211 2.52 4.48 15.65
C GLY A 211 3.63 5.38 16.21
N VAL A 212 4.85 4.87 16.37
CA VAL A 212 5.96 5.58 17.02
C VAL A 212 7.06 5.91 16.00
N ILE A 213 7.54 4.93 15.24
CA ILE A 213 8.69 5.12 14.34
C ILE A 213 8.29 5.85 13.07
N TYR A 214 7.29 5.33 12.35
CA TYR A 214 6.72 6.04 11.22
C TYR A 214 5.80 7.18 11.67
N ALA A 215 5.21 7.05 12.87
CA ALA A 215 4.34 8.04 13.49
C ALA A 215 3.18 8.47 12.58
N SER A 216 2.49 7.48 11.99
CA SER A 216 1.43 7.75 11.01
C SER A 216 0.04 7.42 11.51
N ARG A 217 -0.74 8.50 11.68
CA ARG A 217 -2.16 8.42 12.05
C ARG A 217 -2.99 7.63 11.05
N SER A 218 -2.73 7.77 9.75
CA SER A 218 -3.54 7.08 8.75
C SER A 218 -3.33 5.57 8.73
N GLN A 219 -2.15 5.06 9.10
CA GLN A 219 -1.93 3.62 9.24
C GLN A 219 -2.72 3.06 10.42
N LEU A 220 -2.69 3.75 11.57
CA LEU A 220 -3.47 3.36 12.75
C LEU A 220 -4.99 3.41 12.48
N ILE A 221 -5.48 4.46 11.80
CA ILE A 221 -6.89 4.56 11.40
C ILE A 221 -7.26 3.43 10.42
N GLY A 222 -6.42 3.19 9.41
CA GLY A 222 -6.58 2.09 8.47
C GLY A 222 -6.65 0.73 9.15
N PHE A 223 -5.76 0.48 10.11
CA PHE A 223 -5.74 -0.73 10.91
C PHE A 223 -7.00 -0.88 11.76
N SER A 224 -7.43 0.18 12.46
CA SER A 224 -8.63 0.17 13.29
C SER A 224 -9.89 -0.14 12.48
N ILE A 225 -10.08 0.50 11.32
CA ILE A 225 -11.23 0.23 10.45
C ILE A 225 -11.19 -1.20 9.91
N MET A 226 -10.00 -1.67 9.49
CA MET A 226 -9.80 -3.06 9.06
C MET A 226 -10.16 -4.06 10.17
N PHE A 227 -9.68 -3.83 11.40
CA PHE A 227 -9.97 -4.63 12.58
C PHE A 227 -11.47 -4.68 12.88
N ILE A 228 -12.12 -3.52 12.98
CA ILE A 228 -13.56 -3.39 13.24
C ILE A 228 -14.36 -4.18 12.19
N ALA A 229 -14.06 -3.95 10.91
CA ALA A 229 -14.79 -4.59 9.82
C ALA A 229 -14.68 -6.11 9.88
N ILE A 230 -13.48 -6.68 10.01
CA ILE A 230 -13.36 -8.14 10.03
C ILE A 230 -13.87 -8.75 11.34
N TYR A 231 -13.71 -8.07 12.48
CA TYR A 231 -14.21 -8.53 13.76
C TYR A 231 -15.74 -8.69 13.73
N LEU A 232 -16.45 -7.73 13.13
CA LEU A 232 -17.91 -7.78 12.93
C LEU A 232 -18.32 -8.80 11.85
N LEU A 233 -17.58 -8.88 10.75
CA LEU A 233 -18.03 -9.59 9.54
C LEU A 233 -17.55 -11.03 9.43
N LYS A 234 -16.62 -11.48 10.27
CA LYS A 234 -16.11 -12.87 10.27
C LYS A 234 -17.15 -13.89 10.74
N ASN A 235 -18.06 -13.50 11.63
CA ASN A 235 -19.04 -14.40 12.23
C ASN A 235 -20.26 -14.55 11.33
N LYS A 236 -20.78 -15.77 11.17
CA LYS A 236 -22.08 -16.00 10.50
C LYS A 236 -23.26 -15.72 11.44
N ASN A 237 -23.15 -16.16 12.70
CA ASN A 237 -24.20 -16.05 13.71
C ASN A 237 -24.49 -14.58 14.07
N LEU A 238 -25.77 -14.18 14.01
CA LEU A 238 -26.26 -12.84 14.33
C LEU A 238 -25.96 -12.46 15.79
N LEU A 239 -26.12 -13.38 16.74
CA LEU A 239 -25.89 -13.11 18.16
C LEU A 239 -24.42 -12.75 18.41
N ASN A 240 -23.49 -13.49 17.80
CA ASN A 240 -22.06 -13.18 17.92
C ASN A 240 -21.69 -11.84 17.27
N LYS A 241 -22.39 -11.43 16.20
CA LYS A 241 -22.21 -10.10 15.60
C LYS A 241 -22.72 -9.01 16.54
N LEU A 242 -23.87 -9.22 17.17
CA LEU A 242 -24.46 -8.27 18.11
C LEU A 242 -23.57 -8.11 19.34
N LEU A 243 -23.06 -9.20 19.92
CA LEU A 243 -22.07 -9.15 20.99
C LEU A 243 -20.77 -8.45 20.57
N SER A 244 -20.28 -8.73 19.36
CA SER A 244 -19.10 -8.05 18.81
C SER A 244 -19.33 -6.54 18.69
N PHE A 245 -20.50 -6.14 18.20
CA PHE A 245 -20.89 -4.74 18.09
C PHE A 245 -20.98 -4.06 19.46
N LEU A 246 -21.63 -4.69 20.44
CA LEU A 246 -21.70 -4.17 21.82
C LEU A 246 -20.30 -4.03 22.44
N SER A 247 -19.40 -4.99 22.22
CA SER A 247 -18.03 -4.87 22.73
C SER A 247 -17.26 -3.69 22.11
N LEU A 248 -17.48 -3.43 20.82
CA LEU A 248 -16.87 -2.30 20.12
C LEU A 248 -17.48 -0.96 20.54
N SER A 249 -18.78 -0.90 20.81
CA SER A 249 -19.43 0.33 21.29
C SER A 249 -18.94 0.69 22.69
N LEU A 250 -18.82 -0.29 23.58
CA LEU A 250 -18.24 -0.10 24.92
C LEU A 250 -16.79 0.38 24.85
N ALA A 251 -15.96 -0.25 24.01
CA ALA A 251 -14.58 0.18 23.80
C ALA A 251 -14.50 1.60 23.24
N SER A 252 -15.37 1.95 22.28
CA SER A 252 -15.44 3.30 21.71
C SER A 252 -15.84 4.34 22.75
N PHE A 253 -16.82 4.01 23.60
CA PHE A 253 -17.24 4.87 24.71
C PHE A 253 -16.12 5.11 25.72
N ALA A 254 -15.36 4.06 26.07
CA ALA A 254 -14.20 4.19 26.94
C ALA A 254 -13.11 5.11 26.34
N ILE A 255 -12.88 5.03 25.03
CA ILE A 255 -11.93 5.92 24.33
C ILE A 255 -12.42 7.37 24.36
N LEU A 256 -13.72 7.62 24.11
CA LEU A 256 -14.30 8.96 24.15
C LEU A 256 -14.16 9.64 25.51
N LEU A 257 -14.25 8.86 26.60
CA LEU A 257 -14.03 9.36 27.97
C LEU A 257 -12.55 9.52 28.34
N SER A 258 -11.63 9.02 27.50
CA SER A 258 -10.20 9.08 27.79
C SER A 258 -9.61 10.45 27.44
N PRO A 259 -8.57 10.91 28.17
CA PRO A 259 -7.85 12.14 27.82
C PRO A 259 -7.10 12.05 26.48
N TYR A 260 -6.98 10.86 25.91
CA TYR A 260 -6.37 10.66 24.58
C TYR A 260 -7.30 11.09 23.45
N TYR A 261 -8.61 11.12 23.66
CA TYR A 261 -9.57 11.55 22.64
C TYR A 261 -9.37 13.02 22.27
N GLU A 262 -9.26 13.91 23.25
CA GLU A 262 -9.02 15.33 23.01
C GLU A 262 -7.70 15.56 22.27
N LYS A 263 -6.63 14.89 22.69
CA LYS A 263 -5.33 14.93 21.98
C LYS A 263 -5.44 14.42 20.54
N PHE A 264 -6.25 13.38 20.30
CA PHE A 264 -6.49 12.87 18.96
C PHE A 264 -7.23 13.89 18.09
N ILE A 265 -8.28 14.53 18.60
CA ILE A 265 -9.01 15.58 17.88
C ILE A 265 -8.12 16.79 17.60
N ASP A 266 -7.38 17.26 18.60
CA ASP A 266 -6.46 18.40 18.47
C ASP A 266 -5.36 18.13 17.42
N SER A 267 -4.94 16.87 17.23
CA SER A 267 -3.98 16.51 16.18
C SER A 267 -4.45 16.86 14.76
N PHE A 268 -5.75 17.05 14.53
CA PHE A 268 -6.31 17.50 13.25
C PHE A 268 -6.47 19.02 13.14
N SER A 269 -6.26 19.76 14.22
CA SER A 269 -6.34 21.21 14.20
C SER A 269 -5.18 21.84 13.44
N VAL A 270 -5.45 22.98 12.79
CA VAL A 270 -4.41 23.86 12.21
C VAL A 270 -3.63 24.62 13.27
N SER A 271 -4.16 24.74 14.49
CA SER A 271 -3.53 25.43 15.61
C SER A 271 -2.59 24.54 16.44
N ASN A 272 -2.57 23.23 16.17
CA ASN A 272 -1.70 22.30 16.91
C ASN A 272 -0.23 22.52 16.55
N SER A 273 0.66 22.56 17.54
CA SER A 273 2.09 22.84 17.37
C SER A 273 2.82 21.81 16.50
N ASP A 274 2.45 20.54 16.59
CA ASP A 274 3.15 19.42 15.96
C ASP A 274 2.56 19.03 14.60
N TYR A 275 1.30 19.40 14.37
CA TYR A 275 0.49 18.93 13.23
C TYR A 275 -0.12 20.06 12.39
N GLY A 276 -0.30 21.25 12.96
CA GLY A 276 -1.09 22.32 12.39
C GLY A 276 -0.60 22.85 11.05
N ALA A 277 0.71 23.05 10.93
CA ALA A 277 1.34 23.46 9.66
C ALA A 277 1.06 22.45 8.53
N GLY A 278 1.20 21.15 8.81
CA GLY A 278 0.90 20.10 7.82
C GLY A 278 -0.58 20.04 7.44
N THR A 279 -1.49 20.30 8.39
CA THR A 279 -2.93 20.40 8.10
C THR A 279 -3.23 21.60 7.21
N MET A 280 -2.66 22.77 7.51
CA MET A 280 -2.86 23.99 6.73
C MET A 280 -2.38 23.85 5.29
N VAL A 281 -1.16 23.32 5.10
CA VAL A 281 -0.58 23.07 3.76
C VAL A 281 -1.49 22.16 2.93
N ARG A 282 -2.10 21.13 3.53
CA ARG A 282 -3.06 20.25 2.84
C ARG A 282 -4.34 20.96 2.43
N ILE A 283 -4.90 21.81 3.28
CA ILE A 283 -6.14 22.55 2.99
C ILE A 283 -5.91 23.52 1.83
N VAL A 284 -4.85 24.31 1.89
CA VAL A 284 -4.51 25.29 0.84
C VAL A 284 -4.12 24.57 -0.45
N GLY A 285 -3.27 23.54 -0.36
CA GLY A 285 -2.85 22.77 -1.51
C GLY A 285 -4.03 22.09 -2.23
N ARG A 286 -4.99 21.55 -1.48
CA ARG A 286 -6.21 20.98 -2.05
C ARG A 286 -7.00 21.98 -2.88
N ARG A 287 -7.19 23.21 -2.37
CA ARG A 287 -7.92 24.27 -3.10
C ARG A 287 -7.22 24.61 -4.42
N TYR A 288 -5.91 24.84 -4.36
CA TYR A 288 -5.11 25.15 -5.54
C TYR A 288 -5.21 24.06 -6.63
N TYR A 289 -4.94 22.81 -6.29
CA TYR A 289 -5.01 21.73 -7.29
C TYR A 289 -6.44 21.48 -7.79
N GLN A 290 -7.46 21.74 -6.97
CA GLN A 290 -8.86 21.66 -7.38
C GLN A 290 -9.21 22.73 -8.42
N GLU A 291 -8.71 23.96 -8.27
CA GLU A 291 -8.93 25.04 -9.25
C GLU A 291 -8.33 24.70 -10.62
N ILE A 292 -7.13 24.10 -10.64
CA ILE A 292 -6.51 23.63 -11.89
C ILE A 292 -7.31 22.46 -12.47
N TRP A 293 -7.68 21.49 -11.63
CA TRP A 293 -8.50 20.35 -12.06
C TRP A 293 -9.86 20.78 -12.65
N ASN A 294 -10.46 21.87 -12.14
CA ASN A 294 -11.72 22.39 -12.66
C ASN A 294 -11.66 22.79 -14.15
N GLN A 295 -10.47 23.08 -14.68
CA GLN A 295 -10.28 23.39 -16.10
C GLN A 295 -10.43 22.15 -17.00
N ASN A 296 -10.16 20.95 -16.47
CA ASN A 296 -10.35 19.69 -17.19
C ASN A 296 -10.69 18.55 -16.22
N LYS A 297 -11.96 18.46 -15.81
CA LYS A 297 -12.40 17.51 -14.79
C LYS A 297 -12.29 16.05 -15.22
N LEU A 298 -12.57 15.77 -16.50
CA LEU A 298 -12.63 14.40 -17.03
C LEU A 298 -11.25 13.75 -17.14
N LEU A 299 -10.25 14.51 -17.59
CA LEU A 299 -8.90 14.01 -17.86
C LEU A 299 -7.87 14.49 -16.84
N GLY A 300 -8.19 15.49 -16.03
CA GLY A 300 -7.26 16.11 -15.09
C GLY A 300 -6.13 16.87 -15.77
N PHE A 301 -5.19 17.37 -14.97
CA PHE A 301 -4.10 18.23 -15.46
C PHE A 301 -2.85 17.50 -15.94
N GLY A 302 -2.74 16.18 -15.79
CA GLY A 302 -1.52 15.45 -16.18
C GLY A 302 -0.67 15.00 -14.99
N PRO A 303 0.33 14.13 -15.24
CA PRO A 303 1.36 13.85 -14.24
C PRO A 303 2.11 15.15 -13.92
N ILE A 304 2.40 15.36 -12.64
CA ILE A 304 3.21 16.48 -12.16
C ILE A 304 4.21 15.98 -11.13
N SER A 305 5.35 16.64 -11.00
CA SER A 305 6.28 16.40 -9.90
C SER A 305 5.65 16.82 -8.57
N ASP A 306 6.13 16.20 -7.50
CA ASP A 306 5.71 16.56 -6.15
C ASP A 306 6.53 17.75 -5.60
N GLY A 307 6.01 18.43 -4.58
CA GLY A 307 6.69 19.56 -3.96
C GLY A 307 6.65 20.84 -4.80
N ASN A 308 5.49 21.16 -5.37
CA ASN A 308 5.28 22.38 -6.16
C ASN A 308 5.30 23.61 -5.27
N ILE A 309 5.99 24.67 -5.71
CA ILE A 309 6.08 25.94 -5.00
C ILE A 309 5.03 26.89 -5.56
N PHE A 310 4.16 27.42 -4.71
CA PHE A 310 3.25 28.51 -5.02
C PHE A 310 2.94 29.30 -3.74
N ALA A 311 2.58 30.57 -3.86
CA ALA A 311 2.32 31.46 -2.71
C ALA A 311 3.43 31.45 -1.64
N GLY A 312 4.70 31.25 -2.03
CA GLY A 312 5.84 31.20 -1.11
C GLY A 312 6.03 29.89 -0.31
N TRP A 313 5.19 28.88 -0.51
CA TRP A 313 5.25 27.61 0.20
C TRP A 313 5.41 26.42 -0.75
N LYS A 314 6.01 25.33 -0.24
CA LYS A 314 6.15 24.07 -0.95
C LYS A 314 4.99 23.13 -0.59
N TYR A 315 4.24 22.70 -1.60
CA TYR A 315 3.06 21.85 -1.45
C TYR A 315 3.26 20.50 -2.11
N TYR A 316 2.95 19.44 -1.35
CA TYR A 316 3.08 18.08 -1.82
C TYR A 316 1.71 17.56 -2.26
N LEU A 317 1.58 17.26 -3.55
CA LEU A 317 0.41 16.61 -4.11
C LEU A 317 0.22 15.20 -3.51
N SER A 318 1.29 14.54 -3.07
CA SER A 318 1.19 13.25 -2.36
C SER A 318 0.38 13.32 -1.07
N ASP A 319 0.35 14.46 -0.40
CA ASP A 319 -0.39 14.62 0.85
C ASP A 319 -1.91 14.51 0.67
N LEU A 320 -2.41 14.62 -0.57
CA LEU A 320 -3.83 14.45 -0.89
C LEU A 320 -4.24 12.97 -1.05
N GLY A 321 -3.31 12.03 -0.90
CA GLY A 321 -3.60 10.61 -1.05
C GLY A 321 -4.08 10.28 -2.46
N ILE A 322 -5.16 9.50 -2.56
CA ILE A 322 -5.74 9.07 -3.84
C ILE A 322 -6.49 10.18 -4.57
N ILE A 323 -6.88 11.26 -3.87
CA ILE A 323 -7.50 12.42 -4.51
C ILE A 323 -6.56 13.03 -5.56
N ARG A 324 -5.24 12.90 -5.39
CA ARG A 324 -4.32 13.35 -6.44
C ARG A 324 -4.52 12.62 -7.77
N MET A 325 -4.96 11.37 -7.76
CA MET A 325 -5.23 10.62 -9.00
C MET A 325 -6.43 11.22 -9.74
N LEU A 326 -7.41 11.75 -9.00
CA LEU A 326 -8.49 12.55 -9.57
C LEU A 326 -7.97 13.84 -10.20
N TYR A 327 -7.07 14.54 -9.52
CA TYR A 327 -6.52 15.79 -10.03
C TYR A 327 -5.60 15.59 -11.24
N GLN A 328 -4.69 14.61 -11.17
CA GLN A 328 -3.76 14.29 -12.25
C GLN A 328 -4.48 13.66 -13.44
N PHE A 329 -5.31 12.64 -13.24
CA PHE A 329 -5.86 11.81 -14.32
C PHE A 329 -7.37 11.98 -14.55
N GLY A 330 -7.99 12.92 -13.84
CA GLY A 330 -9.41 13.21 -13.96
C GLY A 330 -10.30 12.08 -13.42
N ILE A 331 -11.60 12.22 -13.65
CA ILE A 331 -12.61 11.24 -13.21
C ILE A 331 -12.31 9.85 -13.81
N ILE A 332 -11.89 9.79 -15.08
CA ILE A 332 -11.62 8.52 -15.77
C ILE A 332 -10.46 7.78 -15.10
N GLY A 333 -9.31 8.44 -14.94
CA GLY A 333 -8.15 7.82 -14.30
C GLY A 333 -8.38 7.51 -12.83
N PHE A 334 -9.17 8.31 -12.13
CA PHE A 334 -9.56 8.04 -10.74
C PHE A 334 -10.37 6.76 -10.61
N ILE A 335 -11.34 6.53 -11.49
CA ILE A 335 -12.11 5.29 -11.53
C ILE A 335 -11.18 4.11 -11.80
N ILE A 336 -10.31 4.20 -12.81
CA ILE A 336 -9.32 3.15 -13.12
C ILE A 336 -8.47 2.81 -11.89
N CYS A 337 -8.02 3.83 -11.15
CA CYS A 337 -7.23 3.66 -9.92
C CYS A 337 -8.05 3.10 -8.73
N LEU A 338 -9.37 3.30 -8.70
CA LEU A 338 -10.21 2.73 -7.63
C LEU A 338 -10.61 1.28 -7.89
N LEU A 339 -10.74 0.88 -9.16
CA LEU A 339 -11.22 -0.44 -9.56
C LEU A 339 -10.49 -1.61 -8.86
N PRO A 340 -9.14 -1.70 -8.83
CA PRO A 340 -8.43 -2.78 -8.14
C PRO A 340 -8.80 -2.91 -6.66
N ILE A 341 -8.93 -1.77 -5.98
CA ILE A 341 -9.19 -1.70 -4.54
C ILE A 341 -10.62 -2.13 -4.24
N LEU A 342 -11.59 -1.58 -4.98
CA LEU A 342 -13.00 -1.90 -4.81
C LEU A 342 -13.31 -3.36 -5.17
N TYR A 343 -12.69 -3.88 -6.23
CA TYR A 343 -12.83 -5.29 -6.61
C TYR A 343 -12.23 -6.22 -5.55
N GLY A 344 -11.07 -5.88 -4.99
CA GLY A 344 -10.49 -6.60 -3.85
C GLY A 344 -11.42 -6.63 -2.64
N CYS A 345 -12.05 -5.49 -2.30
CA CYS A 345 -13.06 -5.43 -1.25
C CYS A 345 -14.25 -6.35 -1.54
N LEU A 346 -14.78 -6.33 -2.77
CA LEU A 346 -15.94 -7.14 -3.16
C LEU A 346 -15.64 -8.64 -3.13
N VAL A 347 -14.57 -9.08 -3.81
CA VAL A 347 -14.18 -10.50 -3.90
C VAL A 347 -13.75 -11.02 -2.53
N GLY A 348 -12.98 -10.21 -1.80
CA GLY A 348 -12.56 -10.52 -0.43
C GLY A 348 -13.74 -10.68 0.50
N PHE A 349 -14.71 -9.75 0.47
CA PHE A 349 -15.91 -9.82 1.31
C PHE A 349 -16.73 -11.09 1.03
N LYS A 350 -16.95 -11.45 -0.24
CA LYS A 350 -17.64 -12.69 -0.62
C LYS A 350 -16.96 -13.93 -0.04
N ASN A 351 -15.63 -13.93 0.03
CA ASN A 351 -14.81 -15.06 0.46
C ASN A 351 -14.20 -14.90 1.86
N ARG A 352 -14.69 -13.96 2.68
CA ARG A 352 -14.09 -13.54 3.96
C ARG A 352 -13.99 -14.64 5.02
N LEU A 353 -14.70 -15.74 4.82
CA LEU A 353 -14.68 -16.90 5.73
C LEU A 353 -13.48 -17.82 5.51
N HIS A 354 -12.83 -17.71 4.35
CA HIS A 354 -11.60 -18.43 4.04
C HIS A 354 -10.40 -17.50 4.22
N PHE A 355 -9.26 -18.05 4.65
CA PHE A 355 -8.06 -17.25 4.96
C PHE A 355 -7.66 -16.28 3.83
N LYS A 356 -7.57 -16.75 2.58
CA LYS A 356 -7.18 -15.89 1.45
C LYS A 356 -8.19 -14.77 1.16
N GLY A 357 -9.49 -15.07 1.24
CA GLY A 357 -10.54 -14.06 1.04
C GLY A 357 -10.59 -13.07 2.20
N MET A 358 -10.38 -13.54 3.43
CA MET A 358 -10.23 -12.69 4.62
C MET A 358 -9.04 -11.74 4.48
N LEU A 359 -7.87 -12.26 4.07
CA LEU A 359 -6.65 -11.49 3.86
C LEU A 359 -6.86 -10.44 2.77
N LEU A 360 -7.46 -10.83 1.64
CA LEU A 360 -7.78 -9.91 0.55
C LEU A 360 -8.74 -8.80 1.03
N PHE A 361 -9.80 -9.15 1.77
CA PHE A 361 -10.75 -8.17 2.29
C PHE A 361 -10.07 -7.17 3.23
N CYS A 362 -9.31 -7.68 4.19
CA CYS A 362 -8.57 -6.87 5.17
C CYS A 362 -7.60 -5.92 4.46
N LEU A 363 -6.76 -6.45 3.56
CA LEU A 363 -5.79 -5.68 2.80
C LEU A 363 -6.46 -4.61 1.93
N SER A 364 -7.53 -4.96 1.21
CA SER A 364 -8.22 -4.04 0.31
C SER A 364 -8.87 -2.89 1.09
N LEU A 365 -9.49 -3.19 2.23
CA LEU A 365 -10.09 -2.18 3.09
C LEU A 365 -9.03 -1.27 3.73
N PHE A 366 -7.92 -1.85 4.19
CA PHE A 366 -6.79 -1.10 4.71
C PHE A 366 -6.24 -0.12 3.66
N VAL A 367 -6.00 -0.61 2.44
CA VAL A 367 -5.51 0.18 1.31
C VAL A 367 -6.51 1.26 0.92
N LEU A 368 -7.82 0.96 0.90
CA LEU A 368 -8.86 1.94 0.61
C LEU A 368 -8.80 3.12 1.58
N VAL A 369 -8.85 2.83 2.88
CA VAL A 369 -8.87 3.86 3.93
C VAL A 369 -7.58 4.68 3.91
N THR A 370 -6.42 4.02 3.90
CA THR A 370 -5.12 4.70 3.91
C THR A 370 -4.89 5.53 2.65
N SER A 371 -5.37 5.06 1.49
CA SER A 371 -5.28 5.81 0.24
C SER A 371 -6.05 7.12 0.28
N PHE A 372 -7.22 7.17 0.91
CA PHE A 372 -7.94 8.42 1.15
C PHE A 372 -7.29 9.27 2.27
N ALA A 373 -6.63 8.65 3.23
CA ALA A 373 -5.96 9.30 4.35
C ALA A 373 -4.46 9.59 4.08
N SER A 374 -4.16 10.16 2.90
CA SER A 374 -2.82 10.65 2.51
C SER A 374 -1.74 9.59 2.26
N GLN A 375 -2.05 8.30 2.26
CA GLN A 375 -1.12 7.21 1.95
C GLN A 375 -1.58 6.41 0.75
N ASN A 376 -1.35 6.98 -0.42
CA ASN A 376 -1.87 6.44 -1.67
C ASN A 376 -1.18 5.12 -2.03
N LEU A 377 -1.95 4.09 -2.38
CA LEU A 377 -1.42 2.86 -2.99
C LEU A 377 -0.48 3.16 -4.15
N TYR A 378 -0.80 4.18 -4.96
CA TYR A 378 -0.04 4.55 -6.16
C TYR A 378 1.18 5.42 -5.87
N ASP A 379 1.56 5.60 -4.60
CA ASP A 379 2.85 6.20 -4.25
C ASP A 379 4.01 5.32 -4.70
N TYR A 380 5.12 5.95 -5.07
CA TYR A 380 6.31 5.24 -5.56
C TYR A 380 6.78 4.17 -4.57
N ASN A 381 6.63 4.39 -3.26
CA ASN A 381 7.03 3.47 -2.21
C ASN A 381 5.95 2.47 -1.78
N ARG A 382 4.75 2.48 -2.38
CA ARG A 382 3.63 1.59 -2.02
C ARG A 382 3.04 0.80 -3.19
N ILE A 383 3.23 1.27 -4.41
CA ILE A 383 2.59 0.71 -5.62
C ILE A 383 2.98 -0.74 -5.92
N MET A 384 4.08 -1.24 -5.34
CA MET A 384 4.45 -2.66 -5.38
C MET A 384 3.41 -3.57 -4.69
N LEU A 385 2.53 -3.04 -3.82
CA LEU A 385 1.44 -3.78 -3.21
C LEU A 385 0.28 -4.08 -4.18
N LEU A 386 0.09 -3.24 -5.22
CA LEU A 386 -0.98 -3.37 -6.21
C LEU A 386 -0.99 -4.74 -6.92
N PRO A 387 0.13 -5.24 -7.49
CA PRO A 387 0.11 -6.54 -8.16
C PRO A 387 -0.16 -7.71 -7.19
N LEU A 388 0.23 -7.61 -5.91
CA LEU A 388 -0.12 -8.61 -4.90
C LEU A 388 -1.62 -8.60 -4.60
N LEU A 389 -2.23 -7.40 -4.49
CA LEU A 389 -3.66 -7.22 -4.28
C LEU A 389 -4.47 -7.83 -5.43
N LEU A 390 -4.12 -7.48 -6.68
CA LEU A 390 -4.80 -8.01 -7.87
C LEU A 390 -4.56 -9.52 -8.05
N GLY A 391 -3.35 -10.01 -7.79
CA GLY A 391 -3.04 -11.43 -7.85
C GLY A 391 -3.85 -12.24 -6.83
N LEU A 392 -4.01 -11.72 -5.62
CA LEU A 392 -4.89 -12.31 -4.60
C LEU A 392 -6.35 -12.29 -5.05
N ALA A 393 -6.84 -11.18 -5.61
CA ALA A 393 -8.21 -11.09 -6.12
C ALA A 393 -8.46 -12.10 -7.25
N ASN A 394 -7.50 -12.25 -8.17
CA ASN A 394 -7.56 -13.24 -9.25
C ASN A 394 -7.57 -14.68 -8.71
N ALA A 395 -6.73 -14.99 -7.73
CA ALA A 395 -6.65 -16.32 -7.14
C ALA A 395 -7.90 -16.69 -6.31
N VAL A 396 -8.51 -15.73 -5.62
CA VAL A 396 -9.73 -15.95 -4.82
C VAL A 396 -10.98 -16.07 -5.70
N SER A 397 -11.06 -15.27 -6.77
CA SER A 397 -12.19 -15.33 -7.71
C SER A 397 -12.19 -16.61 -8.55
N SER A 398 -11.04 -17.07 -9.01
CA SER A 398 -10.91 -18.32 -9.79
C SER A 398 -11.30 -19.57 -8.99
N THR A 399 -11.00 -19.63 -7.68
CA THR A 399 -11.41 -20.76 -6.82
C THR A 399 -12.94 -20.90 -6.64
N GLN A 400 -13.72 -19.88 -7.02
CA GLN A 400 -15.18 -19.93 -6.98
C GLN A 400 -15.77 -20.41 -8.31
N ALA A 401 -15.15 -20.08 -9.44
CA ALA A 401 -15.53 -20.61 -10.75
C ALA A 401 -15.41 -22.14 -10.83
N ASP A 402 -14.44 -22.73 -10.11
CA ASP A 402 -14.28 -24.20 -10.02
C ASP A 402 -15.34 -24.87 -9.12
N LYS A 403 -16.09 -24.11 -8.30
CA LYS A 403 -17.17 -24.66 -7.46
C LYS A 403 -18.55 -24.55 -8.09
N ASP A 404 -18.74 -23.60 -9.00
CA ASP A 404 -19.99 -23.43 -9.75
C ASP A 404 -20.02 -24.30 -11.04
N MET A 405 -18.98 -25.11 -11.26
CA MET A 405 -18.83 -26.05 -12.39
C MET A 405 -18.79 -27.54 -11.97
N VAL A 406 -19.27 -27.89 -10.77
CA VAL A 406 -19.43 -29.29 -10.31
C VAL A 406 -20.89 -29.62 -10.07
#